data_AF-A0A6P0NPL6-F1
#
_entry.id   AF-A0A6P0NPL6-F1
#
_cell.length_a   1.000
_cell.length_b   1.000
_cell.length_c   1.000
_cell.angle_alpha   90.00
_cell.angle_beta   90.00
_cell.angle_gamma   90.00
#
_symmetry.space_group_name_H-M   'P 1'
#
loop_
_entity.id
_entity.type
_entity.pdbx_description
1 polymer ?
#
loop_
_entity_poly.entity_id
_entity_poly.type
_entity_poly.pdbx_seq_one_letter_code
_entity_poly.pdbx_strand_id
1 'polypeptide(L)' 'MPRPYSEDLRLKVINTYFPGEGFLPEIAARFKVSLTFVRNLLRHYRQTGSVKPKKRGGLAPK' A
#
# COMPACT_ATOMS: atom_id res chain seq x y z
N MET A 1 -12.71 -9.92 -12.26
CA MET A 1 -12.11 -8.59 -11.98
C MET A 1 -10.95 -8.76 -10.99
N PRO A 2 -9.75 -8.21 -11.23
CA PRO A 2 -8.66 -8.29 -10.26
C PRO A 2 -9.05 -7.52 -9.00
N ARG A 3 -9.06 -8.22 -7.86
CA ARG A 3 -9.33 -7.61 -6.55
C ARG A 3 -8.13 -6.72 -6.20
N PRO A 4 -8.34 -5.44 -5.86
CA PRO A 4 -7.24 -4.63 -5.35
C PRO A 4 -6.65 -5.31 -4.11
N TYR A 5 -5.32 -5.30 -3.97
CA TYR A 5 -4.66 -5.78 -2.76
C TYR A 5 -5.34 -5.17 -1.53
N SER A 6 -5.72 -6.03 -0.58
CA SER A 6 -6.42 -5.67 0.65
C SER A 6 -5.74 -4.51 1.37
N GLU A 7 -6.54 -3.65 2.01
CA GLU A 7 -6.03 -2.54 2.82
C GLU A 7 -5.04 -3.02 3.88
N ASP A 8 -5.29 -4.20 4.45
CA ASP A 8 -4.39 -4.87 5.40
C ASP A 8 -2.97 -5.06 4.86
N LEU A 9 -2.83 -5.41 3.59
CA LEU A 9 -1.51 -5.65 2.99
C LEU A 9 -0.74 -4.33 2.85
N ARG A 10 -1.43 -3.25 2.50
CA ARG A 10 -0.82 -1.91 2.36
C ARG A 10 -0.43 -1.35 3.71
N LEU A 11 -1.30 -1.50 4.71
CA LEU A 11 -1.04 -1.11 6.09
C LEU A 11 0.16 -1.86 6.65
N LYS A 12 0.24 -3.18 6.45
CA LYS A 12 1.40 -3.98 6.88
C LYS A 12 2.69 -3.50 6.22
N VAL A 13 2.69 -3.25 4.91
CA VAL A 13 3.88 -2.74 4.19
C VAL A 13 4.34 -1.39 4.77
N ILE A 14 3.42 -0.45 5.02
CA ILE A 14 3.74 0.87 5.58
C ILE A 14 4.23 0.76 7.03
N ASN A 15 3.55 -0.03 7.86
CA ASN A 15 3.95 -0.25 9.25
C ASN A 15 5.31 -0.93 9.38
N THR A 16 5.71 -1.73 8.39
CA THR A 16 7.04 -2.35 8.36
C THR A 16 8.10 -1.40 7.82
N TYR A 17 7.71 -0.43 6.99
CA TYR A 17 8.61 0.62 6.48
C TYR A 17 8.87 1.73 7.50
N PHE A 18 7.86 2.13 8.28
CA PHE A 18 7.95 3.20 9.27
C PHE A 18 9.05 3.04 10.34
N PRO A 19 9.33 1.84 10.90
CA PRO A 19 10.43 1.64 11.84
C PRO A 19 11.82 1.81 11.21
N GLY A 20 11.94 1.97 9.89
CA GLY A 20 13.23 2.17 9.22
C GLY A 20 14.11 0.91 9.11
N GLU A 21 13.61 -0.24 9.56
CA GLU A 21 14.36 -1.50 9.67
C GLU A 21 14.47 -2.32 8.36
N GLY A 22 14.43 -1.70 7.19
CA GLY A 22 14.60 -2.50 5.96
C GLY A 22 14.65 -1.74 4.65
N PHE A 23 15.33 -2.35 3.69
CA PHE A 23 15.37 -1.85 2.32
C PHE A 23 14.03 -2.15 1.61
N LEU A 24 13.55 -1.21 0.78
CA LEU A 24 12.36 -1.37 -0.07
C LEU A 24 12.25 -2.74 -0.77
N PRO A 25 13.32 -3.28 -1.40
CA PRO A 25 13.29 -4.62 -1.99
C PRO A 25 13.09 -5.76 -0.98
N GLU A 26 13.64 -5.67 0.23
CA GLU A 26 13.45 -6.68 1.26
C GLU A 26 12.00 -6.71 1.76
N ILE A 27 11.42 -5.52 1.97
CA ILE A 27 10.00 -5.40 2.32
C ILE A 27 9.14 -5.98 1.20
N ALA A 28 9.46 -5.68 -0.06
CA ALA A 28 8.74 -6.23 -1.20
C ALA A 28 8.81 -7.77 -1.25
N ALA A 29 10.00 -8.35 -1.04
CA ALA A 29 10.20 -9.80 -0.99
C ALA A 29 9.44 -10.45 0.18
N ARG A 30 9.50 -9.86 1.38
CA ARG A 30 8.82 -10.35 2.59
C ARG A 30 7.30 -10.42 2.42
N PHE A 31 6.72 -9.43 1.75
CA PHE A 31 5.29 -9.38 1.47
C PHE A 31 4.88 -10.02 0.14
N LYS A 32 5.83 -10.60 -0.61
CA LYS A 32 5.62 -11.16 -1.96
C LYS A 32 4.91 -10.17 -2.90
N VAL A 33 5.27 -8.90 -2.81
CA VAL A 33 4.77 -7.83 -3.68
C VAL A 33 5.88 -7.28 -4.58
N SER A 34 5.49 -6.59 -5.65
CA SER A 34 6.46 -5.96 -6.55
C SER A 34 7.08 -4.70 -5.92
N LEU A 35 8.36 -4.44 -6.21
CA LEU A 35 9.04 -3.20 -5.79
C LEU A 35 8.29 -1.95 -6.28
N THR A 36 7.75 -2.02 -7.49
CA THR A 36 6.93 -0.95 -8.09
C THR A 36 5.66 -0.68 -7.29
N PHE A 37 5.03 -1.70 -6.71
CA PHE A 37 3.89 -1.53 -5.82
C PHE A 37 4.28 -0.77 -4.54
N VAL A 38 5.37 -1.15 -3.89
CA VAL A 38 5.87 -0.48 -2.68
C VAL A 38 6.23 0.98 -2.98
N ARG A 39 6.97 1.24 -4.06
CA ARG A 39 7.29 2.62 -4.51
C ARG A 39 6.04 3.47 -4.76
N ASN A 40 5.06 2.92 -5.46
CA ASN A 40 3.81 3.63 -5.74
C ASN A 40 3.00 3.89 -4.47
N LEU A 41 2.97 2.93 -3.54
CA LEU A 41 2.30 3.08 -2.25
C LEU A 41 2.95 4.18 -1.41
N LEU A 42 4.27 4.23 -1.34
CA LEU A 42 5.00 5.29 -0.63
C LEU A 42 4.80 6.67 -1.27
N ARG A 43 4.83 6.74 -2.61
CA ARG A 43 4.54 7.99 -3.32
C ARG A 43 3.13 8.50 -3.00
N HIS A 44 2.15 7.60 -3.00
CA HIS A 44 0.78 7.93 -2.64
C HIS A 44 0.66 8.39 -1.17
N TYR A 45 1.32 7.69 -0.26
CA TYR A 45 1.34 8.05 1.17
C TYR A 45 1.97 9.43 1.40
N ARG A 46 3.08 9.76 0.73
CA ARG A 46 3.69 11.10 0.82
C ARG A 46 2.80 12.21 0.26
N GLN A 47 1.98 11.93 -0.75
CA GLN A 47 1.12 12.92 -1.40
C GLN A 47 -0.22 13.11 -0.69
N THR A 48 -0.76 12.07 -0.07
CA THR A 48 -2.13 12.06 0.47
C THR A 48 -2.21 11.83 1.97
N GLY A 49 -1.11 11.41 2.61
CA GLY A 49 -1.10 10.93 3.99
C GLY A 49 -1.92 9.65 4.20
N SER A 50 -2.38 9.00 3.12
CA SER A 50 -3.28 7.85 3.21
C SER A 50 -2.73 6.63 2.48
N VAL A 51 -3.03 5.46 3.05
CA VAL A 51 -2.73 4.14 2.47
C VAL A 51 -3.97 3.49 1.84
N LYS A 52 -5.13 4.13 2.02
CA LYS A 52 -6.40 3.62 1.53
C LYS A 52 -6.39 3.60 0.01
N PRO A 53 -6.90 2.54 -0.66
CA PRO A 53 -7.20 2.61 -2.07
C PRO A 53 -8.09 3.82 -2.33
N LYS A 54 -7.82 4.54 -3.42
CA LYS A 54 -8.78 5.47 -4.01
C LYS A 54 -10.11 4.71 -4.07
N LYS A 55 -11.11 5.14 -3.30
CA LYS A 55 -12.42 4.48 -3.26
C LYS A 55 -12.87 4.30 -4.70
N ARG A 56 -12.94 3.06 -5.20
CA ARG A 56 -13.69 2.79 -6.43
C ARG A 56 -15.12 3.15 -6.05
N GLY A 57 -15.66 4.20 -6.68
CA GLY A 57 -16.94 4.79 -6.34
C GLY A 57 -18.01 3.73 -6.17
N GLY A 58 -18.26 3.35 -4.93
CA GLY A 58 -19.48 2.69 -4.53
C GLY A 58 -20.48 3.82 -4.29
N LEU A 59 -21.49 3.85 -5.15
CA LEU A 59 -22.70 4.65 -5.03
C LEU A 59 -23.04 4.85 -3.54
N ALA A 60 -23.07 6.09 -3.06
CA ALA A 60 -23.64 6.39 -1.76
C ALA A 60 -25.14 6.05 -1.83
N PRO A 61 -25.68 5.14 -1.00
CA PRO A 61 -27.12 5.06 -0.86
C PRO A 61 -27.60 6.32 -0.13
N LYS A 62 -28.60 6.98 -0.71
CA LYS A 62 -29.32 8.12 -0.14
C LYS A 62 -30.28 7.65 0.94
#